data_AF-A0AAV4NK24-F1
#
_entry.id   AF-A0AAV4NK24-F1
#
_cell.length_a   1.000
_cell.length_b   1.000
_cell.length_c   1.000
_cell.angle_alpha   90.00
_cell.angle_beta   90.00
_cell.angle_gamma   90.00
#
_symmetry.space_group_name_H-M   'P 1'
#
loop_
_entity.id
_entity.type
_entity.pdbx_description
1 polymer ?
#
loop_
_entity_poly.entity_id
_entity_poly.type
_entity_poly.pdbx_seq_one_letter_code
_entity_poly.pdbx_strand_id
1 'polypeptide(L)'
;MKDTTRLIRMKDTTRLIRMKDTTRLIRMKDSTRLIRMKDSTRLIRMKDSTRLIRMKDSTRLIRMKDSTRLIRMKDSTRLIRMKDSTRLIRMKDSTRLIRMKDSTRLIRMKDSTRLIRMKDSTRLIRMKDSTRLIRMKDSTRLIRMKDSTRLIRMKDST
;
A
#
# COMPACT_ATOMS: atom_id res chain seq x y z
N MET A 1 5.79 28.28 -4.91
CA MET A 1 5.13 27.19 -5.67
C MET A 1 3.63 27.34 -5.51
N LYS A 2 2.83 27.47 -6.59
CA LYS A 2 1.36 27.52 -6.48
C LYS A 2 0.84 26.13 -6.10
N ASP A 3 0.37 25.97 -4.87
CA ASP A 3 -0.30 24.74 -4.43
C ASP A 3 -1.65 24.59 -5.13
N THR A 4 -1.70 23.74 -6.15
CA THR A 4 -2.95 23.43 -6.87
C THR A 4 -3.59 22.17 -6.31
N THR A 5 -4.72 22.33 -5.63
CA THR A 5 -5.55 21.21 -5.19
C THR A 5 -6.47 20.76 -6.31
N ARG A 6 -6.44 19.46 -6.68
CA ARG A 6 -7.40 18.90 -7.66
C ARG A 6 -8.16 17.69 -7.13
N LEU A 7 -9.46 17.66 -7.43
CA LEU A 7 -10.36 16.53 -7.21
C LEU A 7 -10.55 15.73 -8.49
N ILE A 8 -10.46 14.40 -8.40
CA ILE A 8 -10.75 13.51 -9.53
C ILE A 8 -11.73 12.42 -9.08
N ARG A 9 -12.88 12.33 -9.74
CA ARG A 9 -13.90 11.28 -9.53
C ARG A 9 -14.18 10.57 -10.84
N MET A 10 -14.10 9.24 -10.84
CA MET A 10 -14.33 8.41 -12.04
C MET A 10 -15.04 7.09 -11.70
N LYS A 11 -15.85 6.60 -12.65
CA LYS A 11 -16.65 5.35 -12.59
C LYS A 11 -16.46 4.60 -13.92
N ASP A 12 -16.54 3.27 -13.93
CA ASP A 12 -16.60 2.39 -15.13
C ASP A 12 -15.59 2.73 -16.24
N THR A 13 -14.29 2.71 -15.92
CA THR A 13 -13.27 3.30 -16.84
C THR A 13 -11.90 2.63 -16.82
N THR A 14 -11.34 2.44 -18.02
CA THR A 14 -9.94 2.09 -18.28
C THR A 14 -9.16 3.36 -18.60
N ARG A 15 -8.07 3.67 -17.87
CA ARG A 15 -7.34 4.94 -18.07
C ARG A 15 -5.90 4.93 -17.52
N LEU A 16 -5.03 5.69 -18.18
CA LEU A 16 -3.72 6.10 -17.68
C LEU A 16 -3.83 7.44 -16.94
N ILE A 17 -3.22 7.56 -15.76
CA ILE A 17 -3.12 8.82 -15.02
C ILE A 17 -1.66 9.14 -14.71
N ARG A 18 -1.14 10.27 -15.19
CA ARG A 18 0.21 10.79 -14.88
C ARG A 18 0.11 12.16 -14.21
N MET A 19 0.81 12.34 -13.09
CA MET A 19 0.75 13.58 -12.30
C MET A 19 2.11 13.93 -11.67
N LYS A 20 2.39 15.23 -11.52
CA LYS A 20 3.59 15.83 -10.89
C LYS A 20 3.16 16.95 -9.91
N ASP A 21 3.93 17.24 -8.87
CA ASP A 21 3.88 18.43 -8.00
C ASP A 21 2.46 18.89 -7.57
N THR A 22 1.71 18.07 -6.81
CA THR A 22 0.31 18.41 -6.46
C THR A 22 -0.23 17.79 -5.16
N THR A 23 -1.16 18.50 -4.51
CA THR A 23 -2.07 17.98 -3.47
C THR A 23 -3.40 17.53 -4.09
N ARG A 24 -3.84 16.28 -3.86
CA ARG A 24 -5.06 15.76 -4.54
C ARG A 24 -5.88 14.75 -3.74
N LEU A 25 -7.18 14.75 -4.04
CA LEU A 25 -8.16 13.72 -3.68
C LEU A 25 -8.59 12.94 -4.94
N ILE A 26 -8.45 11.61 -4.91
CA ILE A 26 -8.85 10.74 -6.03
C ILE A 26 -9.84 9.69 -5.53
N ARG A 27 -11.04 9.65 -6.12
CA ARG A 27 -12.07 8.64 -5.86
C ARG A 27 -12.41 7.87 -7.13
N MET A 28 -12.33 6.54 -7.07
CA MET A 28 -12.60 5.68 -8.22
C MET A 28 -13.45 4.47 -7.83
N LYS A 29 -14.39 4.09 -8.71
CA LYS A 29 -15.20 2.86 -8.65
C LYS A 29 -15.01 2.09 -9.95
N ASP A 30 -15.07 0.76 -9.93
CA ASP A 30 -15.14 -0.13 -11.12
C ASP A 30 -14.13 0.24 -12.22
N SER A 31 -12.84 -0.02 -12.02
CA SER A 31 -11.82 0.48 -12.99
C SER A 31 -10.52 -0.32 -13.08
N THR A 32 -9.97 -0.41 -14.30
CA THR A 32 -8.67 -1.01 -14.63
C THR A 32 -7.66 0.07 -15.03
N ARG A 33 -6.54 0.24 -14.30
CA ARG A 33 -5.67 1.43 -14.50
C ARG A 33 -4.19 1.30 -14.16
N LEU A 34 -3.40 2.12 -14.87
CA LEU A 34 -2.04 2.50 -14.54
C LEU A 34 -2.00 3.92 -13.98
N ILE A 35 -1.37 4.10 -12.81
CA ILE A 35 -1.24 5.41 -12.16
C ILE A 35 0.23 5.68 -11.85
N ARG A 36 0.78 6.77 -12.39
CA ARG A 36 2.15 7.24 -12.16
C ARG A 36 2.16 8.62 -11.51
N MET A 37 2.88 8.76 -10.40
CA MET A 37 2.98 10.02 -9.66
C MET A 37 4.39 10.32 -9.17
N LYS A 38 4.75 11.61 -9.18
CA LYS A 38 5.98 12.18 -8.60
C LYS A 38 5.59 13.35 -7.67
N ASP A 39 6.30 13.53 -6.55
CA ASP A 39 6.27 14.70 -5.65
C ASP A 39 4.84 15.13 -5.20
N SER A 40 4.28 14.51 -4.15
CA SER A 40 2.88 14.81 -3.77
C SER A 40 2.35 14.37 -2.41
N THR A 41 1.35 15.11 -1.92
CA THR A 41 0.50 14.80 -0.75
C THR A 41 -0.91 14.39 -1.18
N ARG A 42 -1.39 13.17 -0.86
CA ARG A 42 -2.67 12.69 -1.42
C ARG A 42 -3.50 11.75 -0.56
N LEU A 43 -4.81 11.80 -0.80
CA LEU A 43 -5.82 10.82 -0.38
C LEU A 43 -6.37 10.08 -1.61
N ILE A 44 -6.29 8.74 -1.59
CA ILE A 44 -6.79 7.89 -2.70
C ILE A 44 -7.80 6.89 -2.14
N ARG A 45 -9.04 6.90 -2.64
CA ARG A 45 -10.09 5.95 -2.30
C ARG A 45 -10.57 5.19 -3.54
N MET A 46 -10.63 3.86 -3.42
CA MET A 46 -10.87 2.97 -4.55
C MET A 46 -11.75 1.80 -4.16
N LYS A 47 -12.70 1.44 -5.02
CA LYS A 47 -13.56 0.25 -4.92
C LYS A 47 -13.48 -0.53 -6.25
N ASP A 48 -13.49 -1.86 -6.19
CA ASP A 48 -13.62 -2.79 -7.33
C ASP A 48 -12.61 -2.49 -8.46
N SER A 49 -11.35 -2.96 -8.34
CA SER A 49 -10.34 -2.62 -9.36
C SER A 49 -9.10 -3.48 -9.50
N THR A 50 -8.58 -3.54 -10.73
CA THR A 50 -7.29 -4.14 -11.11
C THR A 50 -6.28 -3.07 -11.54
N ARG A 51 -5.11 -2.94 -10.88
CA ARG A 51 -4.20 -1.79 -11.16
C ARG A 51 -2.71 -2.02 -10.99
N LEU A 52 -1.96 -1.10 -11.59
CA LEU A 52 -0.56 -0.82 -11.30
C LEU A 52 -0.40 0.61 -10.79
N ILE A 53 0.18 0.79 -9.60
CA ILE A 53 0.52 2.12 -9.05
C ILE A 53 2.04 2.25 -8.92
N ARG A 54 2.59 3.30 -9.53
CA ARG A 54 4.00 3.72 -9.41
C ARG A 54 4.10 5.14 -8.85
N MET A 55 4.98 5.29 -7.89
CA MET A 55 4.96 6.44 -6.99
C MET A 55 6.36 6.79 -6.47
N LYS A 56 6.79 8.04 -6.62
CA LYS A 56 8.03 8.60 -6.07
C LYS A 56 7.71 9.79 -5.16
N ASP A 57 8.46 9.97 -4.07
CA ASP A 57 8.50 11.16 -3.19
C ASP A 57 7.12 11.64 -2.70
N SER A 58 6.65 11.16 -1.54
CA SER A 58 5.26 11.43 -1.12
C SER A 58 4.83 11.18 0.33
N THR A 59 3.78 11.89 0.74
CA THR A 59 2.97 11.63 1.94
C THR A 59 1.55 11.21 1.57
N ARG A 60 1.05 10.04 2.01
CA ARG A 60 -0.25 9.53 1.51
C ARG A 60 -1.09 8.70 2.47
N LEU A 61 -2.40 8.81 2.26
CA LEU A 61 -3.44 7.88 2.72
C LEU A 61 -4.07 7.14 1.53
N ILE A 62 -4.00 5.80 1.54
CA ILE A 62 -4.58 4.95 0.50
C ILE A 62 -5.60 4.00 1.14
N ARG A 63 -6.86 4.10 0.70
CA ARG A 63 -7.94 3.17 1.09
C ARG A 63 -8.48 2.42 -0.11
N MET A 64 -8.56 1.10 0.03
CA MET A 64 -9.03 0.22 -1.04
C MET A 64 -9.94 -0.90 -0.54
N LYS A 65 -10.92 -1.28 -1.36
CA LYS A 65 -11.79 -2.45 -1.21
C LYS A 65 -11.82 -3.23 -2.53
N ASP A 66 -11.86 -4.56 -2.47
CA ASP A 66 -12.07 -5.48 -3.61
C ASP A 66 -11.09 -5.22 -4.77
N SER A 67 -9.84 -5.70 -4.66
CA SER A 67 -8.82 -5.33 -5.65
C SER A 67 -7.70 -6.34 -5.90
N THR A 68 -7.25 -6.40 -7.16
CA THR A 68 -5.98 -7.01 -7.56
C THR A 68 -4.97 -5.91 -7.90
N ARG A 69 -3.71 -6.03 -7.43
CA ARG A 69 -2.77 -4.91 -7.64
C ARG A 69 -1.28 -5.25 -7.59
N LEU A 70 -0.52 -4.43 -8.33
CA LEU A 70 0.90 -4.17 -8.11
C LEU A 70 1.12 -2.72 -7.63
N ILE A 71 1.77 -2.55 -6.47
CA ILE A 71 2.17 -1.23 -5.94
C ILE A 71 3.69 -1.16 -5.86
N ARG A 72 4.31 -0.18 -6.53
CA ARG A 72 5.73 0.15 -6.40
C ARG A 72 5.92 1.58 -5.95
N MET A 73 6.72 1.75 -4.90
CA MET A 73 6.89 3.06 -4.29
C MET A 73 8.31 3.28 -3.75
N LYS A 74 8.81 4.52 -3.87
CA LYS A 74 10.10 5.01 -3.37
C LYS A 74 9.88 6.26 -2.50
N ASP A 75 10.68 6.44 -1.44
CA ASP A 75 10.82 7.64 -0.60
C ASP A 75 9.49 8.24 -0.07
N SER A 76 9.06 7.83 1.15
CA SER A 76 7.66 8.10 1.55
C SER A 76 7.19 7.82 2.97
N THR A 77 6.19 8.61 3.41
CA THR A 77 5.41 8.44 4.65
C THR A 77 3.96 8.04 4.34
N ARG A 78 3.45 6.93 4.90
CA ARG A 78 2.11 6.43 4.49
C ARG A 78 1.27 5.69 5.52
N LEU A 79 -0.04 5.83 5.32
CA LEU A 79 -1.09 4.95 5.83
C LEU A 79 -1.79 4.21 4.67
N ILE A 80 -1.78 2.88 4.71
CA ILE A 80 -2.44 2.02 3.71
C ILE A 80 -3.46 1.14 4.42
N ARG A 81 -4.75 1.26 4.04
CA ARG A 81 -5.83 0.39 4.48
C ARG A 81 -6.44 -0.36 3.31
N MET A 82 -6.58 -1.67 3.49
CA MET A 82 -7.14 -2.54 2.47
C MET A 82 -8.06 -3.62 3.03
N LYS A 83 -9.05 -4.01 2.23
CA LYS A 83 -9.96 -5.14 2.45
C LYS A 83 -10.09 -5.94 1.15
N ASP A 84 -10.17 -7.26 1.24
CA ASP A 84 -10.49 -8.19 0.13
C ASP A 84 -9.56 -8.00 -1.08
N SER A 85 -8.32 -8.54 -1.01
CA SER A 85 -7.32 -8.22 -2.05
C SER A 85 -6.23 -9.25 -2.32
N THR A 86 -5.83 -9.35 -3.59
CA THR A 86 -4.59 -10.01 -4.03
C THR A 86 -3.55 -8.96 -4.40
N ARG A 87 -2.28 -9.12 -3.95
CA ARG A 87 -1.29 -8.06 -4.17
C ARG A 87 0.19 -8.45 -4.19
N LEU A 88 0.93 -7.66 -4.97
CA LEU A 88 2.37 -7.45 -4.81
C LEU A 88 2.66 -5.99 -4.37
N ILE A 89 3.35 -5.81 -3.24
CA ILE A 89 3.84 -4.51 -2.78
C ILE A 89 5.37 -4.50 -2.76
N ARG A 90 5.97 -3.57 -3.50
CA ARG A 90 7.41 -3.26 -3.45
C ARG A 90 7.66 -1.83 -3.01
N MET A 91 8.61 -1.68 -2.11
CA MET A 91 8.71 -0.50 -1.28
C MET A 91 10.15 -0.25 -0.82
N LYS A 92 10.69 0.94 -1.10
CA LYS A 92 12.02 1.42 -0.67
C LYS A 92 11.86 2.68 0.19
N ASP A 93 12.71 2.87 1.19
CA ASP A 93 12.92 4.11 2.00
C ASP A 93 11.63 4.72 2.57
N SER A 94 11.25 4.38 3.81
CA SER A 94 9.92 4.79 4.32
C SER A 94 9.57 4.66 5.80
N THR A 95 8.54 5.41 6.19
CA THR A 95 7.80 5.31 7.46
C THR A 95 6.33 4.92 7.21
N ARG A 96 5.83 3.80 7.77
CA ARG A 96 4.47 3.33 7.40
C ARG A 96 3.62 2.64 8.47
N LEU A 97 2.31 2.83 8.30
CA LEU A 97 1.24 2.01 8.88
C LEU A 97 0.48 1.26 7.77
N ILE A 98 0.43 -0.08 7.85
CA ILE A 98 -0.30 -0.93 6.90
C ILE A 98 -1.32 -1.78 7.66
N ARG A 99 -2.61 -1.61 7.32
CA ARG A 99 -3.71 -2.45 7.82
C ARG A 99 -4.38 -3.20 6.68
N MET A 100 -4.53 -4.50 6.84
CA MET A 100 -5.13 -5.38 5.84
C MET A 100 -6.06 -6.40 6.49
N LYS A 101 -7.10 -6.79 5.74
CA LYS A 101 -8.05 -7.85 6.07
C LYS A 101 -8.33 -8.67 4.80
N ASP A 102 -8.46 -9.99 4.91
CA ASP A 102 -8.88 -10.90 3.84
C ASP A 102 -7.99 -10.77 2.60
N SER A 103 -6.76 -11.30 2.64
CA SER A 103 -5.81 -11.02 1.54
C SER A 103 -4.73 -12.06 1.29
N THR A 104 -4.37 -12.23 0.01
CA THR A 104 -3.18 -12.99 -0.43
C THR A 104 -2.08 -12.02 -0.86
N ARG A 105 -0.83 -12.22 -0.41
CA ARG A 105 0.19 -11.18 -0.65
C ARG A 105 1.66 -11.62 -0.69
N LEU A 106 2.40 -10.93 -1.57
CA LEU A 106 3.84 -10.72 -1.48
C LEU A 106 4.17 -9.26 -1.11
N ILE A 107 4.91 -9.05 0.00
CA ILE A 107 5.50 -7.75 0.32
C ILE A 107 7.01 -7.81 0.38
N ARG A 108 7.67 -6.95 -0.41
CA ARG A 108 9.11 -6.69 -0.35
C ARG A 108 9.41 -5.26 0.07
N MET A 109 10.26 -5.12 1.07
CA MET A 109 10.58 -3.84 1.72
C MET A 109 12.08 -3.71 1.98
N LYS A 110 12.62 -2.51 1.77
CA LYS A 110 14.00 -2.12 2.14
C LYS A 110 13.95 -0.79 2.89
N ASP A 111 14.82 -0.61 3.89
CA ASP A 111 15.09 0.65 4.60
C ASP A 111 13.82 1.28 5.20
N SER A 112 13.34 0.79 6.36
CA SER A 112 12.03 1.25 6.87
C SER A 112 11.67 1.06 8.33
N THR A 113 10.92 2.03 8.86
CA THR A 113 10.17 2.00 10.13
C THR A 113 8.70 1.63 9.89
N ARG A 114 8.14 0.67 10.65
CA ARG A 114 6.80 0.15 10.31
C ARG A 114 5.93 -0.46 11.42
N LEU A 115 4.63 -0.19 11.31
CA LEU A 115 3.54 -0.93 11.95
C LEU A 115 2.71 -1.68 10.89
N ILE A 116 2.61 -3.00 11.02
CA ILE A 116 1.81 -3.86 10.12
C ILE A 116 0.78 -4.63 10.94
N ARG A 117 -0.51 -4.46 10.60
CA ARG A 117 -1.60 -5.27 11.14
C ARG A 117 -2.32 -6.03 10.03
N MET A 118 -2.48 -7.33 10.23
CA MET A 118 -3.18 -8.21 9.29
C MET A 118 -4.17 -9.12 10.02
N LYS A 119 -5.22 -9.50 9.30
CA LYS A 119 -6.21 -10.50 9.71
C LYS A 119 -6.58 -11.32 8.47
N ASP A 120 -6.76 -12.63 8.61
CA ASP A 120 -7.30 -13.52 7.56
C ASP A 120 -6.44 -13.44 6.28
N SER A 121 -5.18 -13.90 6.32
CA SER A 121 -4.25 -13.66 5.20
C SER A 121 -3.23 -14.77 4.92
N THR A 122 -2.95 -15.01 3.64
CA THR A 122 -1.81 -15.82 3.18
C THR A 122 -0.67 -14.92 2.69
N ARG A 123 0.57 -15.16 3.14
CA ARG A 123 1.62 -14.16 2.91
C ARG A 123 3.06 -14.63 2.79
N LEU A 124 3.78 -13.99 1.87
CA LEU A 124 5.25 -13.91 1.85
C LEU A 124 5.70 -12.48 2.18
N ILE A 125 6.52 -12.31 3.22
CA ILE A 125 7.17 -11.02 3.54
C ILE A 125 8.68 -11.14 3.48
N ARG A 126 9.30 -10.27 2.68
CA ARG A 126 10.75 -10.04 2.67
C ARG A 126 11.09 -8.63 3.08
N MET A 127 12.03 -8.49 4.01
CA MET A 127 12.47 -7.21 4.54
C MET A 127 13.98 -7.16 4.71
N LYS A 128 14.55 -5.97 4.54
CA LYS A 128 15.95 -5.64 4.81
C LYS A 128 16.00 -4.27 5.49
N ASP A 129 16.88 -4.08 6.47
CA ASP A 129 17.20 -2.79 7.10
C ASP A 129 15.94 -2.13 7.71
N SER A 130 15.39 -2.69 8.81
CA SER A 130 14.08 -2.22 9.30
C SER A 130 13.76 -2.36 10.79
N THR A 131 13.03 -1.40 11.34
CA THR A 131 12.47 -1.37 12.72
C THR A 131 10.96 -1.57 12.69
N ARG A 132 10.42 -2.58 13.40
CA ARG A 132 8.99 -2.97 13.23
C ARG A 132 8.20 -3.49 14.42
N LEU A 133 6.90 -3.22 14.34
CA LEU A 133 5.84 -3.93 15.04
C LEU A 133 4.93 -4.65 14.02
N ILE A 134 4.78 -5.97 14.13
CA ILE A 134 3.89 -6.76 13.28
C ILE A 134 2.88 -7.55 14.13
N ARG A 135 1.59 -7.29 13.92
CA ARG A 135 0.48 -8.04 14.50
C ARG A 135 -0.28 -8.81 13.41
N MET A 136 -0.50 -10.09 13.63
CA MET A 136 -1.26 -10.95 12.73
C MET A 136 -2.28 -11.76 13.50
N LYS A 137 -3.38 -12.10 12.82
CA LYS A 137 -4.41 -13.00 13.32
C LYS A 137 -4.90 -13.86 12.17
N ASP A 138 -5.09 -15.17 12.38
CA ASP A 138 -5.69 -16.09 11.42
C ASP A 138 -4.91 -16.06 10.06
N SER A 139 -3.62 -16.44 10.05
CA SER A 139 -2.76 -16.21 8.87
C SER A 139 -1.72 -17.30 8.58
N THR A 140 -1.61 -17.72 7.32
CA THR A 140 -0.47 -18.54 6.83
C THR A 140 0.64 -17.64 6.31
N ARG A 141 1.90 -17.87 6.72
CA ARG A 141 2.98 -16.92 6.40
C ARG A 141 4.39 -17.50 6.30
N LEU A 142 5.15 -16.98 5.34
CA LEU A 142 6.62 -17.03 5.32
C LEU A 142 7.21 -15.62 5.54
N ILE A 143 8.23 -15.54 6.41
CA ILE A 143 8.89 -14.27 6.78
C ILE A 143 10.40 -14.40 6.63
N ARG A 144 10.99 -13.53 5.82
CA ARG A 144 12.45 -13.35 5.79
C ARG A 144 12.82 -11.91 6.12
N MET A 145 13.74 -11.75 7.06
CA MET A 145 14.27 -10.47 7.52
C MET A 145 15.79 -10.52 7.58
N LYS A 146 16.43 -9.39 7.28
CA LYS A 146 17.87 -9.18 7.44
C LYS A 146 18.07 -7.78 8.03
N ASP A 147 19.02 -7.62 8.96
CA ASP A 147 19.41 -6.34 9.55
C ASP A 147 18.18 -5.59 10.12
N SER A 148 17.50 -6.17 11.12
CA SER A 148 16.19 -5.64 11.57
C SER A 148 15.90 -5.84 13.05
N THR A 149 15.33 -4.82 13.68
CA THR A 149 14.73 -4.85 15.03
C THR A 149 13.23 -5.07 14.94
N ARG A 150 12.67 -5.99 15.73
CA ARG A 150 11.25 -6.37 15.57
C ARG A 150 10.55 -6.88 16.83
N LEU A 151 9.28 -6.47 16.95
CA LEU A 151 8.28 -7.15 17.77
C LEU A 151 7.23 -7.84 16.88
N ILE A 152 6.89 -9.09 17.21
CA ILE A 152 5.91 -9.90 16.49
C ILE A 152 4.89 -10.45 17.45
N ARG A 153 3.61 -10.20 17.17
CA ARG A 153 2.50 -10.90 17.84
C ARG A 153 1.65 -11.63 16.82
N MET A 154 1.45 -12.91 17.03
CA MET A 154 0.59 -13.78 16.21
C MET A 154 -0.51 -14.38 17.10
N LYS A 155 -1.68 -14.60 16.52
CA LYS A 155 -2.77 -15.36 17.13
C LYS A 155 -3.43 -16.17 16.03
N ASP A 156 -3.25 -17.47 16.05
CA ASP A 156 -3.93 -18.34 15.11
C ASP A 156 -5.34 -18.64 15.63
N SER A 157 -6.29 -18.81 14.72
CA SER A 157 -7.58 -19.40 15.05
C SER A 157 -7.35 -20.91 15.15
N THR A 158 -7.50 -21.45 16.35
CA THR A 158 -7.84 -22.87 16.55
C THR A 158 -9.01 -23.25 15.67
#